data_AF-A0A7Y0AXI5-F1
#
_entry.id   AF-A0A7Y0AXI5-F1
#
_cell.length_a   1.000
_cell.length_b   1.000
_cell.length_c   1.000
_cell.angle_alpha   90.00
_cell.angle_beta   90.00
_cell.angle_gamma   90.00
#
_symmetry.space_group_name_H-M   'P 1'
#
loop_
_entity.id
_entity.type
_entity.pdbx_description
1 polymer ?
#
loop_
_entity_poly.entity_id
_entity_poly.type
_entity_poly.pdbx_seq_one_letter_code
_entity_poly.pdbx_strand_id
1 'polypeptide(L)'
;MVAVVGPSGAGKDSLIHIAKAHFAGRPEVDFVRRVITRPTDAGGEAHLGVSTADFSTLKEGGAFAVDWDAHGLSYGIPAAVHEKLALGHLVIANGSRSALPHFARAFSPLVVVNVTASPEVLAERLTARGRESRAEILERLKRGSLAVDGDYDVVDIDNSGLLADAGEKLIATLEDILAGRRNR
;
A
#
# COMPACT_ATOMS: atom_id res chain seq x y z
N MET A 1 -12.52 0.62 -2.95
CA MET A 1 -11.24 0.68 -2.20
C MET A 1 -10.12 0.26 -3.13
N VAL A 2 -8.96 0.93 -3.07
CA VAL A 2 -7.72 0.51 -3.76
C VAL A 2 -6.65 0.16 -2.72
N ALA A 3 -6.14 -1.07 -2.76
CA ALA A 3 -5.00 -1.51 -1.95
C ALA A 3 -3.74 -1.56 -2.82
N VAL A 4 -2.75 -0.71 -2.52
CA VAL A 4 -1.45 -0.70 -3.19
C VAL A 4 -0.51 -1.64 -2.45
N VAL A 5 -0.14 -2.76 -3.07
CA VAL A 5 0.71 -3.81 -2.49
C VAL A 5 1.97 -4.01 -3.33
N GLY A 6 2.93 -4.77 -2.81
CA GLY A 6 4.22 -4.99 -3.49
C GLY A 6 5.36 -5.19 -2.49
N PRO A 7 6.52 -5.73 -2.90
CA PRO A 7 7.64 -5.99 -2.00
C PRO A 7 8.21 -4.70 -1.40
N SER A 8 9.00 -4.85 -0.34
CA SER A 8 9.81 -3.76 0.18
C SER A 8 10.79 -3.31 -0.90
N GLY A 9 10.96 -1.99 -1.07
CA GLY A 9 11.80 -1.42 -2.15
C GLY A 9 11.12 -1.23 -3.50
N ALA A 10 9.88 -1.72 -3.69
CA ALA A 10 9.13 -1.56 -4.95
C ALA A 10 8.73 -0.11 -5.26
N GLY A 11 8.88 0.82 -4.30
CA GLY A 11 8.57 2.23 -4.49
C GLY A 11 7.12 2.64 -4.24
N LYS A 12 6.32 1.79 -3.56
CA LYS A 12 4.91 2.08 -3.22
C LYS A 12 4.71 3.46 -2.60
N ASP A 13 5.47 3.81 -1.56
CA ASP A 13 5.34 5.10 -0.88
C ASP A 13 5.59 6.27 -1.83
N SER A 14 6.59 6.14 -2.72
CA SER A 14 6.94 7.15 -3.72
C SER A 14 5.85 7.30 -4.78
N LEU A 15 5.29 6.20 -5.27
CA LEU A 15 4.18 6.22 -6.23
C LEU A 15 2.91 6.82 -5.61
N ILE A 16 2.58 6.43 -4.36
CA ILE A 16 1.46 7.01 -3.62
C ILE A 16 1.66 8.50 -3.40
N HIS A 17 2.90 8.94 -3.13
CA HIS A 17 3.21 10.36 -3.01
C HIS A 17 2.99 11.13 -4.32
N ILE A 18 3.44 10.58 -5.45
CA ILE A 18 3.19 11.15 -6.79
C ILE A 18 1.68 11.26 -7.05
N ALA A 19 0.93 10.18 -6.82
CA ALA A 19 -0.52 10.20 -6.99
C ALA A 19 -1.19 11.22 -6.06
N LYS A 20 -0.76 11.32 -4.80
CA LYS A 20 -1.28 12.29 -3.84
C LYS A 20 -1.04 13.74 -4.29
N ALA A 21 0.09 14.02 -4.92
CA ALA A 21 0.36 15.33 -5.50
C ALA A 21 -0.54 15.64 -6.70
N HIS A 22 -0.78 14.66 -7.58
CA HIS A 22 -1.70 14.80 -8.73
C HIS A 22 -3.15 15.06 -8.29
N PHE A 23 -3.65 14.32 -7.31
CA PHE A 23 -5.02 14.47 -6.80
C PHE A 23 -5.17 15.56 -5.73
N ALA A 24 -4.17 16.42 -5.55
CA ALA A 24 -4.25 17.52 -4.59
C ALA A 24 -5.46 18.43 -4.92
N GLY A 25 -6.34 18.62 -3.93
CA GLY A 25 -7.56 19.42 -4.09
C GLY A 25 -8.78 18.66 -4.61
N ARG A 26 -8.70 17.34 -4.81
CA ARG A 26 -9.84 16.47 -5.15
C ARG A 26 -10.42 15.83 -3.88
N PRO A 27 -11.47 16.40 -3.26
CA PRO A 27 -12.00 15.92 -1.98
C PRO A 27 -12.59 14.51 -2.03
N GLU A 28 -12.91 14.01 -3.22
CA GLU A 28 -13.41 12.66 -3.48
C GLU A 28 -12.30 11.59 -3.54
N VAL A 29 -11.03 11.97 -3.35
CA VAL A 29 -9.88 11.05 -3.35
C VAL A 29 -9.18 11.08 -1.99
N ASP A 30 -9.30 9.99 -1.24
CA ASP A 30 -8.77 9.85 0.12
C ASP A 30 -7.56 8.91 0.16
N PHE A 31 -6.40 9.44 0.54
CA PHE A 31 -5.20 8.63 0.83
C PHE A 31 -5.17 8.28 2.31
N VAL A 32 -5.28 6.98 2.62
CA VAL A 32 -5.40 6.50 4.00
C VAL A 32 -4.11 6.74 4.78
N ARG A 33 -4.24 7.44 5.91
CA ARG A 33 -3.21 7.49 6.95
C ARG A 33 -3.33 6.24 7.83
N ARG A 34 -2.38 5.32 7.69
CA ARG A 34 -2.36 4.05 8.44
C ARG A 34 -1.94 4.27 9.89
N VAL A 35 -2.41 3.42 10.78
CA VAL A 35 -1.92 3.32 12.16
C VAL A 35 -0.87 2.22 12.21
N ILE A 36 0.32 2.50 12.75
CA ILE A 36 1.45 1.57 12.74
C ILE A 36 2.13 1.57 14.10
N THR A 37 2.57 0.41 14.60
CA THR A 37 3.38 0.31 15.82
C THR A 37 4.84 0.73 15.61
N ARG A 38 5.05 1.83 14.90
CA ARG A 38 6.36 2.41 14.57
C ARG A 38 6.34 3.89 14.91
N PRO A 39 7.43 4.45 15.45
CA PRO A 39 7.54 5.89 15.67
C PRO A 39 7.28 6.70 14.39
N THR A 40 6.54 7.80 14.50
CA THR A 40 6.16 8.68 13.38
C THR A 40 7.36 9.36 12.72
N ASP A 41 8.46 9.52 13.44
CA ASP A 41 9.73 10.14 13.03
C ASP A 41 10.67 9.17 12.31
N ALA A 42 10.33 7.89 12.19
CA ALA A 42 11.16 6.86 11.55
C ALA A 42 11.29 7.00 10.00
N GLY A 43 10.73 8.06 9.41
CA GLY A 43 10.72 8.33 7.98
C GLY A 43 9.75 7.42 7.18
N GLY A 44 9.48 7.81 5.93
CA GLY A 44 8.55 7.11 5.03
C GLY A 44 7.22 7.87 4.84
N GLU A 45 6.15 7.15 4.51
CA GLU A 45 4.82 7.75 4.32
C GLU A 45 4.25 8.37 5.61
N ALA A 46 3.29 9.28 5.44
CA ALA A 46 2.52 9.82 6.55
C ALA A 46 1.66 8.73 7.20
N HIS A 47 1.97 8.39 8.44
CA HIS A 47 1.24 7.41 9.26
C HIS A 47 0.96 7.97 10.66
N LEU A 48 0.13 7.28 11.43
CA LEU A 48 -0.05 7.52 12.86
C LEU A 48 0.74 6.43 13.61
N GLY A 49 1.82 6.84 14.26
CA GLY A 49 2.63 5.96 15.08
C GLY A 49 2.02 5.80 16.46
N VAL A 50 1.90 4.56 16.94
CA VAL A 50 1.36 4.22 18.26
C VAL A 50 2.24 3.17 18.94
N SER A 51 2.10 2.99 20.26
CA SER A 51 2.73 1.86 20.93
C SER A 51 2.00 0.56 20.61
N THR A 52 2.63 -0.59 20.86
CA THR A 52 1.98 -1.90 20.72
C THR A 52 0.76 -2.03 21.65
N ALA A 53 0.85 -1.47 22.86
CA ALA A 53 -0.26 -1.48 23.81
C ALA A 53 -1.46 -0.67 23.29
N ASP A 54 -1.20 0.56 22.82
CA ASP A 54 -2.24 1.41 22.24
C ASP A 54 -2.86 0.77 20.99
N PHE A 55 -2.05 0.14 20.14
CA PHE A 55 -2.56 -0.58 18.98
C PHE A 55 -3.51 -1.72 19.38
N SER A 56 -3.18 -2.49 20.42
CA SER A 56 -4.06 -3.55 20.95
C SER A 56 -5.38 -2.96 21.45
N THR A 57 -5.32 -1.88 22.22
CA THR A 57 -6.53 -1.19 22.71
C THR A 57 -7.39 -0.68 21.56
N LEU A 58 -6.79 -0.07 20.54
CA LEU A 58 -7.51 0.38 19.33
C LEU A 58 -8.16 -0.78 18.59
N LYS A 59 -7.45 -1.89 18.43
CA LYS A 59 -7.95 -3.10 17.78
C LYS A 59 -9.13 -3.70 18.55
N GLU A 60 -9.01 -3.89 19.87
CA GLU A 60 -10.07 -4.40 20.73
C GLU A 60 -11.30 -3.48 20.74
N GLY A 61 -11.09 -2.16 20.62
CA GLY A 61 -12.15 -1.17 20.48
C GLY A 61 -12.79 -1.09 19.09
N GLY A 62 -12.39 -1.93 18.13
CA GLY A 62 -12.96 -1.94 16.78
C GLY A 62 -12.54 -0.74 15.91
N ALA A 63 -11.41 -0.09 16.22
CA ALA A 63 -10.96 1.10 15.50
C ALA A 63 -10.43 0.82 14.08
N PHE A 64 -10.25 -0.46 13.70
CA PHE A 64 -9.70 -0.86 12.40
C PHE A 64 -10.70 -1.63 11.56
N ALA A 65 -10.82 -1.25 10.28
CA ALA A 65 -11.49 -2.06 9.27
C ALA A 65 -10.61 -3.26 8.84
N VAL A 66 -9.29 -3.04 8.82
CA VAL A 66 -8.30 -4.06 8.50
C VAL A 66 -7.09 -3.87 9.40
N ASP A 67 -6.63 -4.95 10.02
CA ASP A 67 -5.35 -4.99 10.71
C ASP A 67 -4.54 -6.23 10.32
N TRP A 68 -3.22 -6.12 10.40
CA TRP A 68 -2.29 -7.23 10.17
C TRP A 68 -0.91 -6.95 10.79
N ASP A 69 -0.11 -8.00 10.96
CA ASP A 69 1.28 -7.92 11.39
C ASP A 69 2.23 -8.17 10.21
N ALA A 70 3.31 -7.41 10.14
CA ALA A 70 4.40 -7.63 9.18
C ALA A 70 5.72 -7.05 9.70
N HIS A 71 6.82 -7.79 9.53
CA HIS A 71 8.17 -7.34 9.89
C HIS A 71 8.30 -6.86 11.35
N GLY A 72 7.59 -7.52 12.29
CA GLY A 72 7.61 -7.17 13.72
C GLY A 72 6.84 -5.90 14.07
N LEU A 73 6.01 -5.39 13.15
CA LEU A 73 5.13 -4.24 13.36
C LEU A 73 3.67 -4.63 13.08
N SER A 74 2.75 -3.97 13.75
CA SER A 74 1.32 -4.06 13.48
C SER A 74 0.86 -2.85 12.67
N TYR A 75 -0.07 -3.07 11.75
CA TYR A 75 -0.61 -2.09 10.82
C TYR A 75 -2.12 -2.13 10.87
N GLY A 76 -2.75 -0.95 10.84
CA GLY A 76 -4.19 -0.77 10.87
C GLY A 76 -4.66 0.23 9.82
N ILE A 77 -5.72 -0.14 9.09
CA ILE A 77 -6.56 0.75 8.30
C ILE A 77 -7.72 1.19 9.20
N PRO A 78 -7.86 2.49 9.52
CA PRO A 78 -8.93 2.97 10.38
C PRO A 78 -10.33 2.60 9.87
N ALA A 79 -11.25 2.26 10.76
CA ALA A 79 -12.65 1.96 10.40
C ALA A 79 -13.37 3.14 9.73
N ALA A 80 -12.94 4.38 10.04
CA ALA A 80 -13.47 5.61 9.45
C ALA A 80 -13.37 5.66 7.91
N VAL A 81 -12.54 4.82 7.27
CA VAL A 81 -12.51 4.71 5.80
C VAL A 81 -13.85 4.27 5.20
N HIS A 82 -14.69 3.55 5.97
CA HIS A 82 -16.02 3.15 5.51
C HIS A 82 -16.91 4.35 5.22
N GLU A 83 -16.79 5.43 5.99
CA GLU A 83 -17.56 6.66 5.77
C GLU A 83 -17.20 7.30 4.42
N LYS A 84 -15.91 7.32 4.08
CA LYS A 84 -15.43 7.83 2.79
C LYS A 84 -15.93 6.98 1.63
N LEU A 85 -15.83 5.65 1.76
CA LEU A 85 -16.37 4.73 0.76
C LEU A 85 -17.88 4.88 0.58
N ALA A 86 -18.64 5.11 1.66
CA ALA A 86 -20.08 5.33 1.61
C ALA A 86 -20.47 6.63 0.88
N LEU A 87 -19.59 7.63 0.89
CA LEU A 87 -19.74 8.87 0.10
C LEU A 87 -19.37 8.68 -1.38
N GLY A 88 -18.97 7.47 -1.80
CA GLY A 88 -18.51 7.19 -3.16
C GLY A 88 -17.08 7.63 -3.43
N HIS A 89 -16.31 7.98 -2.40
CA HIS A 89 -14.93 8.43 -2.57
C HIS A 89 -14.02 7.28 -2.99
N LEU A 90 -12.99 7.62 -3.77
CA LEU A 90 -11.87 6.74 -4.06
C LEU A 90 -10.92 6.74 -2.87
N VAL A 91 -10.89 5.63 -2.13
CA VAL A 91 -9.97 5.43 -1.00
C VAL A 91 -8.77 4.58 -1.40
N ILE A 92 -7.56 5.08 -1.18
CA ILE A 92 -6.29 4.43 -1.51
C ILE A 92 -5.51 4.12 -0.23
N ALA A 93 -5.16 2.85 -0.01
CA ALA A 93 -4.34 2.43 1.13
C ALA A 93 -3.07 1.71 0.68
N ASN A 94 -1.96 1.99 1.37
CA ASN A 94 -0.73 1.21 1.28
C ASN A 94 -0.92 -0.11 2.04
N GLY A 95 -0.90 -1.24 1.35
CA GLY A 95 -1.20 -2.56 1.91
C GLY A 95 -0.02 -3.53 1.90
N SER A 96 -0.29 -4.73 2.40
CA SER A 96 0.57 -5.91 2.22
C SER A 96 -0.22 -6.98 1.46
N ARG A 97 0.47 -7.77 0.63
CA ARG A 97 -0.15 -8.94 -0.04
C ARG A 97 -0.72 -9.93 0.97
N SER A 98 -0.02 -10.14 2.10
CA SER A 98 -0.50 -10.99 3.19
C SER A 98 -1.81 -10.51 3.83
N ALA A 99 -2.13 -9.23 3.70
CA ALA A 99 -3.33 -8.63 4.28
C ALA A 99 -4.52 -8.63 3.30
N LEU A 100 -4.32 -8.96 2.02
CA LEU A 100 -5.38 -8.90 0.99
C LEU A 100 -6.66 -9.68 1.35
N PRO A 101 -6.60 -10.87 1.98
CA PRO A 101 -7.82 -11.54 2.45
C PRO A 101 -8.61 -10.71 3.47
N HIS A 102 -7.93 -9.92 4.31
CA HIS A 102 -8.58 -9.03 5.27
C HIS A 102 -9.19 -7.81 4.55
N PHE A 103 -8.48 -7.24 3.57
CA PHE A 103 -9.02 -6.17 2.72
C PHE A 103 -10.27 -6.63 1.95
N ALA A 104 -10.26 -7.81 1.35
CA ALA A 104 -11.38 -8.31 0.56
C ALA A 104 -12.61 -8.65 1.42
N ARG A 105 -12.39 -9.07 2.68
CA ARG A 105 -13.48 -9.25 3.66
C ARG A 105 -14.08 -7.91 4.09
N ALA A 106 -13.25 -6.89 4.27
CA ALA A 106 -13.70 -5.58 4.74
C ALA A 106 -14.31 -4.71 3.62
N PHE A 107 -13.84 -4.86 2.38
CA PHE A 107 -14.16 -3.96 1.29
C PHE A 107 -14.58 -4.70 0.03
N SER A 108 -15.77 -4.38 -0.47
CA SER A 108 -16.25 -4.78 -1.79
C SER A 108 -16.96 -3.59 -2.45
N PRO A 109 -16.51 -3.14 -3.63
CA PRO A 109 -15.41 -3.68 -4.43
C PRO A 109 -14.01 -3.33 -3.91
N LEU A 110 -13.06 -4.24 -4.12
CA LEU A 110 -11.63 -4.07 -3.86
C LEU A 110 -10.83 -4.18 -5.17
N VAL A 111 -10.05 -3.14 -5.46
CA VAL A 111 -9.02 -3.17 -6.50
C VAL A 111 -7.65 -3.31 -5.82
N VAL A 112 -6.81 -4.19 -6.35
CA VAL A 112 -5.43 -4.38 -5.89
C VAL A 112 -4.49 -3.79 -6.94
N VAL A 113 -3.66 -2.85 -6.54
CA VAL A 113 -2.53 -2.41 -7.37
C VAL A 113 -1.27 -3.12 -6.88
N ASN A 114 -0.74 -4.03 -7.69
CA ASN A 114 0.49 -4.76 -7.37
C ASN A 114 1.69 -4.05 -7.99
N VAL A 115 2.46 -3.36 -7.17
CA VAL A 115 3.69 -2.68 -7.59
C VAL A 115 4.84 -3.67 -7.51
N THR A 116 5.50 -3.90 -8.64
CA THR A 116 6.67 -4.78 -8.76
C THR A 116 7.91 -4.00 -9.18
N ALA A 117 9.07 -4.61 -9.06
CA ALA A 117 10.32 -4.15 -9.67
C ALA A 117 11.26 -5.34 -9.81
N SER A 118 12.21 -5.28 -10.74
CA SER A 118 13.18 -6.34 -10.97
C SER A 118 14.03 -6.59 -9.71
N PRO A 119 14.48 -7.84 -9.48
CA PRO A 119 15.31 -8.17 -8.33
C PRO A 119 16.56 -7.29 -8.21
N GLU A 120 17.16 -6.91 -9.33
CA GLU A 120 18.34 -6.05 -9.41
C GLU A 120 18.04 -4.64 -8.89
N VAL A 121 16.93 -4.05 -9.33
CA VAL A 121 16.49 -2.71 -8.91
C VAL A 121 16.08 -2.71 -7.44
N LEU A 122 15.37 -3.76 -6.98
CA LEU A 122 15.03 -3.92 -5.57
C LEU A 122 16.29 -4.04 -4.71
N ALA A 123 17.28 -4.82 -5.14
CA ALA A 123 18.54 -4.97 -4.44
C ALA A 123 19.28 -3.64 -4.31
N GLU A 124 19.39 -2.87 -5.40
CA GLU A 124 20.03 -1.56 -5.39
C GLU A 124 19.34 -0.57 -4.44
N ARG A 125 18.01 -0.47 -4.52
CA ARG A 125 17.21 0.41 -3.66
C ARG A 125 17.29 0.01 -2.18
N LEU A 126 17.38 -1.28 -1.87
CA LEU A 126 17.48 -1.78 -0.50
C LEU A 126 18.89 -1.63 0.05
N THR A 127 19.93 -1.87 -0.76
CA THR A 127 21.34 -1.64 -0.37
C THR A 127 21.58 -0.16 -0.08
N ALA A 128 21.01 0.76 -0.85
CA ALA A 128 21.10 2.20 -0.60
C ALA A 128 20.54 2.63 0.78
N ARG A 129 19.69 1.81 1.41
CA ARG A 129 19.14 2.06 2.75
C ARG A 129 20.03 1.55 3.89
N GLY A 130 21.14 0.88 3.57
CA GLY A 130 22.25 0.60 4.50
C GLY A 130 22.02 -0.47 5.56
N ARG A 131 21.03 -1.37 5.40
CA ARG A 131 20.67 -2.38 6.43
C ARG A 131 21.04 -3.82 6.09
N GLU A 132 21.36 -4.12 4.83
CA GLU A 132 21.63 -5.48 4.32
C GLU A 132 22.61 -5.41 3.14
N SER A 133 23.42 -6.46 2.93
CA SER A 133 24.29 -6.54 1.74
C SER A 133 23.48 -6.90 0.48
N ARG A 134 23.97 -6.52 -0.71
CA ARG A 134 23.31 -6.81 -2.00
C ARG A 134 23.03 -8.31 -2.19
N ALA A 135 23.94 -9.18 -1.75
CA ALA A 135 23.82 -10.63 -1.87
C ALA A 135 22.70 -11.20 -0.98
N GLU A 136 22.61 -10.76 0.28
CA GLU A 136 21.54 -11.17 1.20
C GLU A 136 20.16 -10.72 0.70
N ILE A 137 20.09 -9.52 0.13
CA ILE A 137 18.86 -8.99 -0.46
C ILE A 137 18.42 -9.80 -1.67
N LEU A 138 19.32 -10.10 -2.61
CA LEU A 138 18.99 -10.88 -3.80
C LEU A 138 18.52 -12.30 -3.44
N GLU A 139 19.18 -12.96 -2.48
CA GLU A 139 18.74 -14.28 -2.01
C GLU A 139 17.37 -14.23 -1.33
N ARG A 140 17.06 -13.17 -0.58
CA ARG A 140 15.71 -12.96 -0.05
C ARG A 140 14.68 -12.73 -1.16
N LEU A 141 15.03 -11.95 -2.18
CA LEU A 141 14.13 -11.63 -3.29
C LEU A 141 13.82 -12.87 -4.15
N LYS A 142 14.79 -13.76 -4.38
CA LYS A 142 14.58 -15.03 -5.10
C LYS A 142 13.56 -15.95 -4.41
N ARG A 143 13.46 -15.88 -3.08
CA ARG A 143 12.53 -16.69 -2.29
C ARG A 143 11.14 -16.07 -2.16
N GLY A 144 10.99 -14.78 -2.43
CA GLY A 144 9.72 -14.08 -2.36
C GLY A 144 8.97 -14.15 -3.68
N SER A 145 7.79 -14.76 -3.70
CA SER A 145 6.86 -14.60 -4.83
C SER A 145 6.59 -13.10 -5.04
N LEU A 146 6.52 -12.63 -6.29
CA LEU A 146 6.09 -11.27 -6.66
C LEU A 146 4.59 -11.23 -7.02
N ALA A 147 3.95 -12.39 -7.15
CA ALA A 147 2.56 -12.50 -7.57
C ALA A 147 1.58 -12.20 -6.44
N VAL A 148 0.40 -11.70 -6.80
CA VAL A 148 -0.75 -11.67 -5.91
C VAL A 148 -1.47 -13.01 -6.07
N ASP A 149 -1.54 -13.78 -4.98
CA ASP A 149 -2.24 -15.06 -4.98
C ASP A 149 -3.70 -14.86 -4.53
N GLY A 150 -4.65 -15.26 -5.39
CA GLY A 150 -6.09 -15.17 -5.13
C GLY A 150 -6.86 -14.58 -6.30
N ASP A 151 -8.18 -14.59 -6.19
CA ASP A 151 -9.09 -13.99 -7.17
C ASP A 151 -9.40 -12.54 -6.78
N TYR A 152 -8.59 -11.61 -7.27
CA TYR A 152 -8.75 -10.17 -7.05
C TYR A 152 -8.71 -9.43 -8.39
N ASP A 153 -9.35 -8.26 -8.47
CA ASP A 153 -9.11 -7.31 -9.56
C ASP A 153 -7.73 -6.67 -9.35
N VAL A 154 -6.71 -7.23 -10.03
CA VAL A 154 -5.30 -6.82 -9.91
C VAL A 154 -4.89 -5.97 -11.10
N VAL A 155 -4.23 -4.84 -10.82
CA VAL A 155 -3.42 -4.10 -11.80
C VAL A 155 -1.96 -4.13 -11.40
N ASP A 156 -1.14 -4.74 -12.26
CA ASP A 156 0.31 -4.79 -12.10
C ASP A 156 0.97 -3.51 -12.63
N ILE A 157 1.82 -2.92 -11.80
CA ILE A 157 2.66 -1.77 -12.16
C ILE A 157 4.12 -2.14 -11.94
N ASP A 158 4.86 -2.29 -13.03
CA ASP A 158 6.31 -2.46 -12.98
C ASP A 158 7.00 -1.10 -12.76
N ASN A 159 7.71 -0.99 -11.64
CA ASN A 159 8.53 0.16 -11.24
C ASN A 159 10.03 -0.17 -11.29
N SER A 160 10.45 -0.97 -12.27
CA SER A 160 11.87 -1.21 -12.60
C SER A 160 12.51 -0.02 -13.33
N GLY A 161 11.71 0.73 -14.09
CA GLY A 161 12.15 1.88 -14.89
C GLY A 161 12.12 3.21 -14.13
N LEU A 162 11.80 4.28 -14.86
CA LEU A 162 11.65 5.60 -14.27
C LEU A 162 10.44 5.64 -13.32
N LEU A 163 10.63 6.27 -12.17
CA LEU A 163 9.57 6.43 -11.17
C LEU A 163 8.38 7.22 -11.74
N ALA A 164 8.63 8.17 -12.64
CA ALA A 164 7.61 8.98 -13.29
C ALA A 164 6.64 8.11 -14.11
N ASP A 165 7.16 7.21 -14.95
CA ASP A 165 6.35 6.33 -15.80
C ASP A 165 5.43 5.43 -14.97
N ALA A 166 5.94 4.85 -13.89
CA ALA A 166 5.14 4.05 -12.97
C ALA A 166 4.12 4.91 -12.20
N GLY A 167 4.47 6.17 -11.90
CA GLY A 167 3.58 7.16 -11.29
C GLY A 167 2.42 7.53 -12.20
N GLU A 168 2.68 7.78 -13.49
CA GLU A 168 1.65 8.06 -14.50
C GLU A 168 0.70 6.88 -14.66
N LYS A 169 1.21 5.64 -14.70
CA LYS A 169 0.37 4.43 -14.74
C LYS A 169 -0.55 4.32 -13.52
N LEU A 170 -0.04 4.63 -12.32
CA LEU A 170 -0.85 4.64 -11.11
C LEU A 170 -1.93 5.73 -11.17
N ILE A 171 -1.58 6.94 -11.60
CA ILE A 171 -2.53 8.05 -11.76
C ILE A 171 -3.63 7.67 -12.74
N ALA A 172 -3.29 7.20 -13.94
CA ALA A 172 -4.25 6.79 -14.96
C ALA A 172 -5.18 5.69 -14.43
N THR A 173 -4.62 4.71 -13.72
CA THR A 173 -5.39 3.65 -13.05
C THR A 173 -6.42 4.23 -12.07
N LEU A 174 -6.02 5.19 -11.23
CA LEU A 174 -6.91 5.79 -10.24
C LEU A 174 -7.98 6.69 -10.88
N GLU A 175 -7.63 7.44 -11.94
CA GLU A 175 -8.59 8.23 -12.73
C GLU A 175 -9.65 7.34 -13.39
N ASP A 176 -9.26 6.20 -13.96
CA ASP A 176 -10.20 5.26 -14.58
C ASP A 176 -11.17 4.65 -13.57
N ILE A 177 -10.71 4.35 -12.36
CA ILE A 177 -11.56 3.89 -11.26
C ILE A 177 -12.51 5.02 -10.83
N LEU A 178 -11.99 6.24 -10.66
CA LEU A 178 -12.78 7.41 -10.25
C LEU A 178 -13.87 7.75 -11.27
N ALA A 179 -13.57 7.61 -12.57
CA ALA A 179 -14.50 7.81 -13.67
C ALA A 179 -15.48 6.64 -13.88
N GLY A 180 -15.38 5.57 -13.10
CA GLY A 180 -16.21 4.36 -13.25
C GLY A 180 -15.96 3.60 -14.55
N ARG A 181 -14.82 3.81 -15.21
CA ARG A 181 -14.48 3.21 -16.52
C ARG A 181 -13.88 1.82 -16.39
N ARG A 182 -13.48 1.42 -15.19
CA ARG A 182 -13.09 0.03 -14.92
C ARG A 182 -14.35 -0.80 -14.70
N ASN A 183 -14.78 -1.52 -15.75
CA ASN A 183 -15.92 -2.44 -15.69
C ASN A 183 -15.64 -3.56 -14.69
N ARG A 184 -16.63 -3.83 -13.83
CA ARG A 184 -16.68 -4.96 -12.90
C ARG A 184 -16.81 -6.29 -13.63
#